data_AF-A0A2P7SNV0-F1
#
_entry.id   AF-A0A2P7SNV0-F1
#
_cell.length_a   1.000
_cell.length_b   1.000
_cell.length_c   1.000
_cell.angle_alpha   90.00
_cell.angle_beta   90.00
_cell.angle_gamma   90.00
#
_symmetry.space_group_name_H-M   'P 1'
#
loop_
_entity.id
_entity.type
_entity.pdbx_description
1 polymer ?
#
loop_
_entity_poly.entity_id
_entity_poly.type
_entity_poly.pdbx_seq_one_letter_code
_entity_poly.pdbx_strand_id
1 'polypeptide(L)'
;MLDMDRADLARLSARIAHSDRVTPELIRHVMARIGFRGPWFDASNTPIERLVGAGAWTEVALALVIELPDWTLSRLDNEDGEWCCTLVTGWQLPRWMADSVDGRHAILPLAILSAIVAALEQPGRKPLQARVTPLLIQGNSTPVNCENYA
;
A
#
# COMPACT_ATOMS: atom_id res chain seq x y z
N MET A 1 -0.42 15.27 -20.29
CA MET A 1 -0.96 15.16 -18.91
C MET A 1 -0.34 14.00 -18.12
N LEU A 2 0.37 13.05 -18.74
CA LEU A 2 1.10 11.96 -18.05
C LEU A 2 2.49 12.35 -17.51
N ASP A 3 3.17 13.34 -18.11
CA ASP A 3 4.51 13.79 -17.66
C ASP A 3 4.53 14.44 -16.27
N MET A 4 3.46 15.12 -15.89
CA MET A 4 3.36 15.83 -14.61
C MET A 4 3.31 14.84 -13.42
N ASP A 5 2.65 13.69 -13.60
CA ASP A 5 2.60 12.64 -12.57
C ASP A 5 3.96 11.95 -12.38
N ARG A 6 4.73 11.74 -13.44
CA ARG A 6 6.07 11.14 -13.35
C ARG A 6 7.07 12.07 -12.65
N ALA A 7 7.09 13.35 -13.01
CA ALA A 7 7.97 14.33 -12.37
C ALA A 7 7.64 14.50 -10.88
N ASP A 8 6.36 14.43 -10.52
CA ASP A 8 5.93 14.48 -9.13
C ASP A 8 6.29 13.22 -8.33
N LEU A 9 6.17 12.02 -8.91
CA LEU A 9 6.63 10.79 -8.28
C LEU A 9 8.13 10.82 -8.03
N ALA A 10 8.92 11.28 -9.00
CA ALA A 10 10.37 11.45 -8.84
C ALA A 10 10.71 12.43 -7.69
N ARG A 11 9.96 13.54 -7.56
CA ARG A 11 10.10 14.47 -6.43
C ARG A 11 9.75 13.83 -5.09
N LEU A 12 8.69 13.03 -5.05
CA LEU A 12 8.28 12.31 -3.84
C LEU A 12 9.32 11.26 -3.43
N SER A 13 9.86 10.51 -4.40
CA SER A 13 10.96 9.56 -4.21
C SER A 13 12.19 10.25 -3.63
N ALA A 14 12.62 11.36 -4.24
CA ALA A 14 13.73 12.17 -3.73
C ALA A 14 13.45 12.69 -2.31
N ARG A 15 12.22 13.11 -2.00
CA ARG A 15 11.86 13.57 -0.65
C ARG A 15 11.97 12.43 0.38
N ILE A 16 11.50 11.24 0.06
CA ILE A 16 11.59 10.07 0.95
C ILE A 16 13.06 9.74 1.21
N ALA A 17 13.90 9.71 0.16
CA ALA A 17 15.32 9.37 0.26
C ALA A 17 16.12 10.31 1.18
N HIS A 18 15.70 11.57 1.35
CA HIS A 18 16.37 12.55 2.22
C HIS A 18 15.64 12.78 3.55
N SER A 19 14.60 12.00 3.85
CA SER A 19 13.83 12.15 5.09
C SER A 19 14.51 11.43 6.25
N ASP A 20 14.59 12.08 7.41
CA ASP A 20 15.10 11.49 8.65
C ASP A 20 13.99 10.85 9.49
N ARG A 21 12.73 11.04 9.11
CA ARG A 21 11.55 10.54 9.81
C ARG A 21 10.33 10.50 8.89
N VAL A 22 9.32 9.74 9.30
CA VAL A 22 8.00 9.79 8.66
C VAL A 22 7.18 10.91 9.30
N THR A 23 6.43 11.65 8.48
CA THR A 23 5.48 12.67 8.96
C THR A 23 4.08 12.41 8.39
N PRO A 24 3.01 12.92 9.05
CA PRO A 24 1.65 12.86 8.52
C PRO A 24 1.53 13.42 7.10
N GLU A 25 2.24 14.50 6.80
CA GLU A 25 2.25 15.13 5.47
C GLU A 25 2.89 14.21 4.44
N LEU A 26 3.95 13.48 4.82
CA LEU A 26 4.56 12.49 3.94
C LEU A 26 3.58 11.39 3.55
N ILE A 27 2.88 10.85 4.55
CA ILE A 27 1.84 9.82 4.34
C ILE A 27 0.72 10.35 3.45
N ARG A 28 0.19 11.54 3.71
CA ARG A 28 -0.88 12.15 2.88
C ARG A 28 -0.47 12.34 1.44
N HIS A 29 0.78 12.74 1.18
CA HIS A 29 1.29 12.84 -0.19
C HIS A 29 1.34 11.47 -0.89
N VAL A 30 1.80 10.42 -0.20
CA VAL A 30 1.82 9.06 -0.75
C VAL A 30 0.40 8.54 -1.01
N MET A 31 -0.52 8.70 -0.05
CA MET A 31 -1.93 8.32 -0.20
C MET A 31 -2.59 8.97 -1.42
N ALA A 32 -2.35 10.27 -1.62
CA ALA A 32 -2.87 10.99 -2.78
C ALA A 32 -2.39 10.38 -4.12
N ARG A 33 -1.17 9.84 -4.18
CA ARG A 33 -0.60 9.19 -5.37
C ARG A 33 -1.04 7.73 -5.52
N ILE A 34 -1.30 7.04 -4.42
CA ILE A 34 -1.97 5.74 -4.46
C ILE A 34 -3.38 5.90 -5.08
N GLY A 35 -3.94 7.11 -5.08
CA GLY A 35 -5.27 7.35 -5.65
C GLY A 35 -6.37 7.00 -4.66
N PHE A 36 -6.07 7.15 -3.36
CA PHE A 36 -7.09 7.21 -2.30
C PHE A 36 -8.03 8.37 -2.59
N ARG A 37 -9.07 8.12 -3.38
CA ARG A 37 -10.16 9.07 -3.66
C ARG A 37 -11.48 8.34 -3.46
N GLY A 38 -11.86 8.23 -2.20
CA GLY A 38 -13.17 7.73 -1.77
C GLY A 38 -13.57 8.40 -0.46
N PRO A 39 -14.79 8.17 0.05
CA PRO A 39 -15.30 8.73 1.32
C PRO A 39 -14.50 8.33 2.57
N TRP A 40 -13.38 7.64 2.40
CA TRP A 40 -12.38 7.34 3.42
C TRP A 40 -11.31 8.46 3.52
N PHE A 41 -11.16 9.32 2.52
CA PHE A 41 -10.15 10.38 2.54
C PHE A 41 -10.57 11.59 3.40
N ASP A 42 -11.87 11.78 3.64
CA ASP A 42 -12.41 12.88 4.47
C ASP A 42 -12.93 12.44 5.85
N ALA A 43 -13.08 11.14 6.08
CA ALA A 43 -13.43 10.60 7.39
C ALA A 43 -12.20 10.58 8.29
N SER A 44 -12.17 11.49 9.26
CA SER A 44 -11.20 11.56 10.37
C SER A 44 -11.10 10.30 11.25
N ASN A 45 -11.69 9.18 10.83
CA ASN A 45 -11.77 7.92 11.57
C ASN A 45 -11.42 6.68 10.71
N THR A 46 -10.71 6.84 9.60
CA THR A 46 -10.17 5.65 8.92
C THR A 46 -9.17 4.92 9.81
N PRO A 47 -9.02 3.59 9.66
CA PRO A 47 -7.95 2.86 10.31
C PRO A 47 -6.57 3.50 10.09
N ILE A 48 -6.30 4.01 8.89
CA ILE A 48 -5.02 4.65 8.55
C ILE A 48 -4.84 5.99 9.29
N GLU A 49 -5.83 6.88 9.31
CA GLU A 49 -5.70 8.17 10.04
C GLU A 49 -5.54 7.96 11.55
N ARG A 50 -6.15 6.91 12.13
CA ARG A 50 -5.91 6.53 13.53
C ARG A 50 -4.46 6.07 13.77
N LEU A 51 -3.89 5.29 12.86
CA LEU A 51 -2.49 4.89 12.93
C LEU A 51 -1.54 6.10 12.75
N VAL A 52 -1.89 7.04 11.86
CA VAL A 52 -1.17 8.30 11.70
C VAL A 52 -1.21 9.13 12.98
N GLY A 53 -2.38 9.27 13.61
CA GLY A 53 -2.54 9.98 14.89
C GLY A 53 -1.78 9.32 16.05
N ALA A 54 -1.62 8.00 16.02
CA ALA A 54 -0.84 7.24 17.00
C ALA A 54 0.68 7.22 16.70
N GLY A 55 1.13 7.75 15.56
CA GLY A 55 2.53 7.68 15.13
C GLY A 55 3.00 6.27 14.78
N ALA A 56 2.08 5.37 14.46
CA ALA A 56 2.34 3.96 14.12
C ALA A 56 2.80 3.84 12.65
N TRP A 57 3.95 4.44 12.33
CA TRP A 57 4.39 4.67 10.94
C TRP A 57 4.64 3.39 10.15
N THR A 58 5.12 2.33 10.80
CA THR A 58 5.33 1.03 10.16
C THR A 58 4.00 0.42 9.77
N GLU A 59 3.02 0.43 10.68
CA GLU A 59 1.67 -0.07 10.45
C GLU A 59 0.95 0.74 9.38
N VAL A 60 1.13 2.07 9.37
CA VAL A 60 0.65 2.93 8.27
C VAL A 60 1.26 2.48 6.94
N ALA A 61 2.58 2.36 6.86
CA ALA A 61 3.25 1.99 5.62
C ALA A 61 2.82 0.61 5.11
N LEU A 62 2.67 -0.37 6.02
CA LEU A 62 2.15 -1.70 5.69
C LEU A 62 0.69 -1.66 5.22
N ALA A 63 -0.16 -0.87 5.88
CA ALA A 63 -1.54 -0.67 5.44
C ALA A 63 -1.61 -0.09 4.02
N LEU A 64 -0.71 0.85 3.68
CA LEU A 64 -0.64 1.40 2.32
C LEU A 64 -0.21 0.37 1.26
N VAL A 65 0.59 -0.64 1.61
CA VAL A 65 0.92 -1.74 0.67
C VAL A 65 -0.33 -2.53 0.30
N ILE A 66 -1.24 -2.79 1.25
CA ILE A 66 -2.49 -3.53 1.00
C ILE A 66 -3.40 -2.80 0.00
N GLU A 67 -3.23 -1.49 -0.09
CA GLU A 67 -3.97 -0.60 -0.98
C GLU A 67 -3.34 -0.52 -2.38
N LEU A 68 -2.27 -1.27 -2.64
CA LEU A 68 -1.72 -1.48 -3.98
C LEU A 68 -2.27 -2.81 -4.53
N PRO A 69 -3.28 -2.79 -5.43
CA PRO A 69 -4.03 -3.99 -5.80
C PRO A 69 -3.19 -5.05 -6.51
N ASP A 70 -2.15 -4.65 -7.24
CA ASP A 70 -1.33 -5.55 -8.05
C ASP A 70 0.01 -5.91 -7.40
N TRP A 71 0.32 -5.35 -6.22
CA TRP A 71 1.62 -5.48 -5.56
C TRP A 71 1.50 -6.19 -4.22
N THR A 72 2.49 -7.02 -3.87
CA THR A 72 2.56 -7.71 -2.59
C THR A 72 3.96 -7.57 -2.00
N LEU A 73 4.04 -7.39 -0.68
CA LEU A 73 5.32 -7.40 0.05
C LEU A 73 5.89 -8.82 0.06
N SER A 74 7.03 -9.02 -0.61
CA SER A 74 7.70 -10.33 -0.68
C SER A 74 8.92 -10.43 0.22
N ARG A 75 9.63 -9.32 0.47
CA ARG A 75 10.86 -9.32 1.26
C ARG A 75 10.91 -8.05 2.11
N LEU A 76 11.32 -8.23 3.36
CA LEU A 76 11.58 -7.15 4.29
C LEU A 76 12.75 -7.57 5.19
N ASP A 77 13.89 -6.94 5.01
CA ASP A 77 15.12 -7.31 5.71
C ASP A 77 16.02 -6.09 5.92
N ASN A 78 16.97 -6.25 6.85
CA ASN A 78 17.95 -5.24 7.17
C ASN A 78 19.34 -5.77 6.76
N GLU A 79 19.98 -5.10 5.82
CA GLU A 79 21.34 -5.37 5.35
C GLU A 79 22.22 -4.18 5.77
N ASP A 80 23.18 -4.41 6.66
CA ASP A 80 24.16 -3.42 7.12
C ASP A 80 23.56 -2.08 7.63
N GLY A 81 22.42 -2.15 8.33
CA GLY A 81 21.74 -0.97 8.88
C GLY A 81 20.83 -0.27 7.88
N GLU A 82 20.74 -0.75 6.65
CA GLU A 82 19.78 -0.30 5.65
C GLU A 82 18.63 -1.32 5.51
N TRP A 83 17.39 -0.85 5.57
CA TRP A 83 16.24 -1.70 5.28
C TRP A 83 16.02 -1.81 3.78
N CYS A 84 15.89 -3.04 3.30
CA CYS A 84 15.48 -3.39 1.95
C CYS A 84 14.03 -3.92 1.99
N CYS A 85 13.16 -3.33 1.17
CA CYS A 85 11.76 -3.71 1.04
C CYS A 85 11.46 -4.03 -0.42
N THR A 86 11.06 -5.27 -0.72
CA THR A 86 10.75 -5.71 -2.09
C THR A 86 9.25 -5.94 -2.24
N LEU A 87 8.65 -5.24 -3.21
CA LEU A 87 7.30 -5.51 -3.68
C LEU A 87 7.36 -6.30 -4.99
N VAL A 88 6.46 -7.26 -5.16
CA VAL A 88 6.34 -8.07 -6.37
C VAL A 88 4.92 -8.02 -6.92
N THR A 89 4.77 -8.08 -8.25
CA THR A 89 3.47 -8.22 -8.90
C THR A 89 3.08 -9.67 -9.09
N GLY A 90 1.78 -9.92 -9.27
CA GLY A 90 1.29 -11.19 -9.82
C GLY A 90 1.71 -12.42 -9.03
N TRP A 91 1.29 -12.54 -7.76
CA TRP A 91 1.63 -13.70 -6.91
C TRP A 91 1.24 -15.07 -7.53
N GLN A 92 0.33 -15.08 -8.50
CA GLN A 92 -0.06 -16.29 -9.25
C GLN A 92 0.80 -16.58 -10.50
N LEU A 93 1.77 -15.72 -10.82
CA LEU A 93 2.70 -15.91 -11.93
C LEU A 93 4.01 -16.54 -11.44
N PRO A 94 4.68 -17.33 -12.29
CA PRO A 94 6.06 -17.75 -12.01
C PRO A 94 6.97 -16.54 -11.75
N ARG A 95 7.92 -16.67 -10.82
CA ARG A 95 8.79 -15.56 -10.39
C ARG A 95 9.56 -14.86 -11.53
N TRP A 96 9.82 -15.55 -12.64
CA TRP A 96 10.49 -14.98 -13.81
C TRP A 96 9.59 -14.06 -14.66
N MET A 97 8.29 -14.04 -14.40
CA MET A 97 7.27 -13.22 -15.09
C MET A 97 6.66 -12.14 -14.17
N ALA A 98 6.95 -12.20 -12.86
CA ALA A 98 6.56 -11.17 -11.91
C ALA A 98 7.53 -9.99 -11.97
N ASP A 99 7.00 -8.77 -12.00
CA ASP A 99 7.80 -7.57 -11.82
C ASP A 99 8.14 -7.41 -10.33
N SER A 100 9.34 -6.91 -10.04
CA SER A 100 9.76 -6.61 -8.67
C SER A 100 10.34 -5.20 -8.59
N VAL A 101 10.03 -4.50 -7.51
CA VAL A 101 10.62 -3.21 -7.18
C VAL A 101 11.11 -3.20 -5.75
N ASP A 102 12.20 -2.47 -5.53
CA ASP A 102 12.84 -2.36 -4.23
C ASP A 102 12.77 -0.93 -3.71
N GLY A 103 12.59 -0.79 -2.40
CA GLY A 103 12.76 0.43 -1.64
C GLY A 103 13.83 0.24 -0.58
N ARG A 104 14.72 1.23 -0.44
CA ARG A 104 15.82 1.20 0.51
C ARG A 104 15.84 2.44 1.39
N HIS A 105 16.04 2.25 2.69
CA HIS A 105 16.24 3.34 3.63
C HIS A 105 16.78 2.83 4.96
N ALA A 106 17.55 3.65 5.69
CA ALA A 106 17.96 3.35 7.07
C ALA A 106 16.79 3.22 8.07
N ILE A 107 15.59 3.65 7.67
CA ILE A 107 14.40 3.70 8.53
C ILE A 107 13.32 2.85 7.87
N LEU A 108 12.89 1.81 8.56
CA LEU A 108 11.97 0.80 8.05
C LEU A 108 10.74 1.36 7.31
N PRO A 109 9.91 2.23 7.91
CA PRO A 109 8.74 2.73 7.21
C PRO A 109 9.10 3.60 5.98
N LEU A 110 10.25 4.27 5.95
CA LEU A 110 10.70 5.00 4.77
C LEU A 110 11.19 4.05 3.65
N ALA A 111 11.75 2.89 3.99
CA ALA A 111 12.08 1.85 3.00
C ALA A 111 10.80 1.28 2.36
N ILE A 112 9.76 1.03 3.16
CA ILE A 112 8.45 0.59 2.66
C ILE A 112 7.82 1.66 1.76
N LEU A 113 7.82 2.93 2.19
CA LEU A 113 7.29 4.04 1.38
C LEU A 113 8.08 4.23 0.08
N SER A 114 9.41 4.01 0.10
CA SER A 114 10.24 4.04 -1.12
C SER A 114 9.83 2.94 -2.10
N ALA A 115 9.57 1.72 -1.61
CA ALA A 115 9.12 0.61 -2.44
C ALA A 115 7.72 0.87 -3.03
N ILE A 116 6.82 1.47 -2.25
CA ILE A 116 5.51 1.92 -2.72
C ILE A 116 5.67 2.91 -3.87
N VAL A 117 6.50 3.95 -3.73
CA VAL A 117 6.71 4.95 -4.79
C VAL A 117 7.32 4.32 -6.04
N ALA A 118 8.31 3.42 -5.88
CA ALA A 118 8.88 2.66 -7.00
C ALA A 118 7.81 1.80 -7.73
N ALA A 119 6.86 1.23 -7.00
CA ALA A 119 5.72 0.52 -7.59
C ALA A 119 4.76 1.47 -8.32
N LEU A 120 4.58 2.70 -7.83
CA LEU A 120 3.75 3.71 -8.51
C LEU A 120 4.37 4.22 -9.82
N GLU A 121 5.69 4.15 -9.94
CA GLU A 121 6.43 4.53 -11.16
C GLU A 121 6.35 3.48 -12.28
N GLN A 122 5.94 2.25 -11.96
CA GLN A 122 5.86 1.17 -12.95
C GLN A 122 4.76 1.44 -14.00
N PRO A 123 5.08 1.26 -15.29
CA PRO A 123 4.11 1.45 -16.37
C PRO A 123 2.99 0.41 -16.30
N GLY A 124 1.78 0.79 -16.71
CA GLY A 124 0.63 -0.13 -16.74
C GLY A 124 -0.08 -0.32 -15.40
N ARG A 125 0.28 0.45 -14.36
CA ARG A 125 -0.46 0.51 -13.10
C ARG A 125 -1.96 0.75 -13.36
N LYS A 126 -2.79 -0.18 -12.89
CA LYS A 126 -4.24 0.04 -12.89
C LYS A 126 -4.58 1.03 -11.76
N PRO A 127 -5.32 2.11 -12.02
CA PRO A 127 -5.81 2.95 -10.93
C PRO A 127 -6.63 2.08 -9.99
N LEU A 128 -6.58 2.41 -8.69
CA LEU A 128 -7.44 1.81 -7.69
C LEU A 128 -8.89 1.85 -8.18
N GLN A 129 -9.41 0.71 -8.63
CA GLN A 129 -10.85 0.56 -8.75
C GLN A 129 -11.33 0.48 -7.32
N ALA A 130 -12.29 1.35 -6.94
CA ALA A 130 -13.00 1.20 -5.69
C ALA A 130 -13.35 -0.29 -5.57
N ARG A 131 -12.85 -0.96 -4.52
CA ARG A 131 -13.30 -2.31 -4.18
C ARG A 131 -14.78 -2.18 -3.82
N VAL A 132 -15.63 -2.13 -4.84
CA VAL A 132 -17.01 -2.52 -4.72
C VAL A 132 -16.93 -4.03 -4.64
N THR A 133 -16.65 -4.57 -3.46
CA THR A 133 -17.09 -5.92 -3.17
C THR A 133 -18.61 -5.83 -3.31
N PRO A 134 -19.25 -6.45 -4.32
CA PRO A 134 -20.69 -6.61 -4.22
C PRO A 134 -20.85 -7.46 -2.97
N LEU A 135 -21.43 -6.88 -1.92
CA LEU A 135 -21.98 -7.68 -0.85
C LEU A 135 -23.10 -8.47 -1.54
N LEU A 136 -22.79 -9.68 -1.99
CA LEU A 136 -23.79 -10.64 -2.39
C LEU A 136 -24.53 -10.98 -1.10
N ILE A 137 -25.51 -10.16 -0.73
CA ILE A 137 -26.59 -10.59 0.12
C ILE A 137 -27.35 -11.60 -0.73
N GLN A 138 -26.89 -12.85 -0.70
CA GLN A 138 -27.71 -13.97 -1.12
C GLN A 138 -28.84 -14.05 -0.10
N GLY A 139 -29.94 -13.36 -0.41
CA GLY A 139 -31.19 -13.46 0.31
C GLY A 139 -31.75 -14.86 0.14
N ASN A 140 -31.37 -15.77 1.03
CA ASN A 140 -32.11 -16.95 1.49
C ASN A 140 -31.23 -17.86 2.36
N SER A 141 -30.67 -17.33 3.46
CA SER A 141 -30.18 -18.22 4.52
C SER A 141 -31.38 -18.85 5.23
N THR A 142 -31.78 -20.06 4.83
CA THR A 142 -32.57 -20.91 5.74
C THR A 142 -31.71 -21.20 6.97
N PRO A 143 -32.23 -21.03 8.20
CA PRO A 143 -31.48 -21.39 9.40
C PRO A 143 -31.20 -22.89 9.38
N VAL A 144 -29.92 -23.26 9.39
CA VAL A 144 -29.50 -24.65 9.56
C VAL A 144 -29.73 -24.99 11.03
N ASN A 145 -30.69 -25.87 11.31
CA ASN A 145 -30.93 -26.34 12.65
C ASN A 145 -29.85 -27.37 13.03
N CYS A 146 -29.04 -27.06 14.04
CA CYS A 146 -27.97 -27.91 14.56
C CYS A 146 -28.51 -28.97 15.53
N GLU A 147 -29.52 -29.73 15.12
CA GLU A 147 -30.15 -30.78 15.94
C GLU A 147 -30.03 -32.15 15.26
N ASN A 148 -28.80 -32.61 15.01
CA ASN A 148 -28.62 -34.02 14.63
C ASN A 148 -27.26 -34.60 15.07
N TYR A 149 -26.91 -34.39 16.33
CA TYR A 149 -25.97 -35.24 17.05
C TYR A 149 -26.67 -35.79 18.30
N ALA A 150 -27.42 -36.88 18.12
CA ALA A 150 -27.89 -37.77 19.18
C ALA A 150 -27.98 -39.20 18.63
#